data_AF-A0A1S9DXN2-F1
#
_entry.id   AF-A0A1S9DXN2-F1
#
_cell.length_a   1.000
_cell.length_b   1.000
_cell.length_c   1.000
_cell.angle_alpha   90.00
_cell.angle_beta   90.00
_cell.angle_gamma   90.00
#
_symmetry.space_group_name_H-M   'P 1'
#
loop_
_entity.id
_entity.type
_entity.pdbx_description
1 polymer ?
#
loop_
_entity_poly.entity_id
_entity_poly.type
_entity_poly.pdbx_seq_one_letter_code
_entity_poly.pdbx_strand_id
1 'polypeptide(L)'
;MQLLQSSVIAATVGAALVAAVPVELKARDSCTFTSAADAKSGKTSCSTITLSNIEVPAGETLDLTGLNDGTTVIFSGETTFGYKEWEGPLISVSGTNIKVQQASGAKIDGDGSRWWDGKGGNGGKTKPKFFYAHKLDSSSITGLQIYNTPVQGFSIQSDNLNITDVTIDNSAGTAEGHNTDAFDVGSSTYINIDGATVYNQDDCLAINSGSHITFTNGYCDGGHGLSIGSVGGRSDNTVEDVTISNSKVVNSQNGVRIKTVYDATGTVSNVKFEDITLSGITKYGLIVEQDYENGSPTGTPTNGIKVSDITFDKVTGTVESDATDIYILCGSGSCTDWTWSGVSITGDLKPDNIMVKVEDPSILEESAKDEYKDPLPQKIGPDGRTIYLSRNNYGPTLKTTGIITITDFDLFVNGDRPNNGCIQAEIYRAPEVILDAWFTYSADIWSLGVMLWDLLEGKKLFKDVDPLHDQEYNEPNHLAYITSLLGPPPEDILARGRRAGLFYTADGTLRIEARVPATFKFENLIRNIHGDDKRMFIEFVSKMIKWRPEERSTAKELLEDPWLYADFDDD
;
A
#
# COMPACT_ATOMS: atom_id res chain seq x y z
N MET A 1 84.98 74.33 -15.31
CA MET A 1 83.84 74.67 -16.18
C MET A 1 82.57 74.40 -15.37
N GLN A 2 81.78 75.44 -15.13
CA GLN A 2 80.55 75.40 -14.33
C GLN A 2 79.55 74.38 -14.89
N LEU A 3 78.74 73.76 -14.01
CA LEU A 3 77.29 74.01 -13.98
C LEU A 3 76.63 73.30 -12.79
N LEU A 4 75.85 74.09 -12.06
CA LEU A 4 74.95 73.71 -10.97
C LEU A 4 73.80 72.85 -11.49
N GLN A 5 73.31 71.92 -10.66
CA GLN A 5 71.87 71.67 -10.52
C GLN A 5 71.57 70.99 -9.18
N SER A 6 70.90 71.75 -8.29
CA SER A 6 70.21 71.27 -7.10
C SER A 6 68.89 70.61 -7.51
N SER A 7 68.46 69.54 -6.85
CA SER A 7 67.04 69.17 -6.70
C SER A 7 66.81 68.07 -5.66
N VAL A 8 66.22 68.50 -4.53
CA VAL A 8 65.13 67.91 -3.73
C VAL A 8 65.15 66.40 -3.44
N ILE A 9 65.39 66.06 -2.17
CA ILE A 9 65.04 64.78 -1.54
C ILE A 9 63.54 64.83 -1.18
N ALA A 10 62.74 63.99 -1.82
CA ALA A 10 61.35 63.74 -1.42
C ALA A 10 61.33 62.54 -0.44
N ALA A 11 61.00 62.81 0.82
CA ALA A 11 60.74 61.79 1.81
C ALA A 11 59.32 61.22 1.58
N THR A 12 59.22 60.01 1.05
CA THR A 12 57.98 59.25 1.01
C THR A 12 57.77 58.55 2.36
N VAL A 13 56.90 59.11 3.19
CA VAL A 13 56.33 58.42 4.35
C VAL A 13 55.37 57.35 3.82
N GLY A 14 55.81 56.11 3.76
CA GLY A 14 54.96 54.97 3.46
C GLY A 14 54.02 54.72 4.64
N ALA A 15 52.76 55.12 4.52
CA ALA A 15 51.70 54.65 5.41
C ALA A 15 51.47 53.15 5.12
N ALA A 16 51.98 52.29 6.01
CA ALA A 16 51.62 50.89 6.02
C ALA A 16 50.14 50.77 6.41
N LEU A 17 49.26 50.68 5.41
CA LEU A 17 47.91 50.15 5.58
C LEU A 17 48.06 48.67 5.93
N VAL A 18 48.01 48.37 7.23
CA VAL A 18 47.80 47.01 7.71
C VAL A 18 46.37 46.64 7.30
N ALA A 19 46.23 45.99 6.15
CA ALA A 19 45.00 45.30 5.81
C ALA A 19 44.81 44.21 6.87
N ALA A 20 43.79 44.35 7.71
CA ALA A 20 43.35 43.27 8.57
C ALA A 20 42.93 42.12 7.65
N VAL A 21 43.78 41.10 7.58
CA VAL A 21 43.37 39.80 7.02
C VAL A 21 42.16 39.37 7.85
N PRO A 22 41.00 39.05 7.26
CA PRO A 22 39.89 38.50 8.03
C PRO A 22 40.43 37.24 8.70
N VAL A 23 40.57 37.31 10.03
CA VAL A 23 40.82 36.12 10.82
C VAL A 23 39.58 35.28 10.63
N GLU A 24 39.72 34.17 9.90
CA GLU A 24 38.71 33.13 9.82
C GLU A 24 38.51 32.64 11.26
N LEU A 25 37.47 33.18 11.91
CA LEU A 25 37.10 32.78 13.25
C LEU A 25 36.75 31.30 13.15
N LYS A 26 37.60 30.44 13.76
CA LYS A 26 37.27 29.02 13.91
C LYS A 26 35.86 28.92 14.47
N ALA A 27 35.02 28.12 13.83
CA ALA A 27 33.72 27.77 14.37
C ALA A 27 33.88 27.31 15.82
N ARG A 28 32.94 27.70 16.70
CA ARG A 28 32.86 27.11 18.03
C ARG A 28 32.63 25.60 17.87
N ASP A 29 33.43 24.80 18.58
CA ASP A 29 33.40 23.34 18.44
C ASP A 29 31.98 22.77 18.67
N SER A 30 31.23 23.36 19.61
CA SER A 30 29.84 22.99 19.91
C SER A 30 29.03 24.15 20.49
N CYS A 31 27.76 24.24 20.10
CA CYS A 31 26.78 25.23 20.55
C CYS A 31 25.50 24.50 20.97
N THR A 32 24.89 24.95 22.08
CA THR A 32 23.55 24.50 22.49
C THR A 32 22.59 25.68 22.43
N PHE A 33 21.50 25.52 21.70
CA PHE A 33 20.42 26.50 21.61
C PHE A 33 19.17 25.95 22.27
N THR A 34 18.47 26.82 22.99
CA THR A 34 17.17 26.54 23.62
C THR A 34 16.04 27.38 23.02
N SER A 35 16.32 28.09 21.93
CA SER A 35 15.33 28.87 21.19
C SER A 35 15.60 28.79 19.69
N ALA A 36 14.55 28.85 18.87
CA ALA A 36 14.67 28.84 17.42
C ALA A 36 15.39 30.09 16.88
N ALA A 37 15.19 31.26 17.52
CA ALA A 37 15.83 32.51 17.13
C ALA A 37 17.35 32.50 17.35
N ASP A 38 17.82 31.95 18.47
CA ASP A 38 19.26 31.83 18.76
C ASP A 38 19.91 30.80 17.83
N ALA A 39 19.23 29.67 17.58
CA ALA A 39 19.71 28.68 16.60
C ALA A 39 19.86 29.31 15.20
N LYS A 40 18.84 30.03 14.72
CA LYS A 40 18.87 30.69 13.41
C LYS A 40 19.99 31.71 13.28
N SER A 41 20.24 32.51 14.32
CA SER A 41 21.28 33.55 14.31
C SER A 41 22.69 32.99 14.52
N GLY A 42 22.82 31.89 15.27
CA GLY A 42 24.10 31.29 15.63
C GLY A 42 24.58 30.15 14.73
N LYS A 43 23.72 29.58 13.87
CA LYS A 43 24.00 28.33 13.12
C LYS A 43 25.29 28.30 12.30
N THR A 44 25.73 29.42 11.73
CA THR A 44 26.98 29.49 10.94
C THR A 44 28.24 29.70 11.78
N SER A 45 28.11 29.81 13.10
CA SER A 45 29.25 29.97 14.02
C SER A 45 29.66 28.67 14.73
N CYS A 46 28.99 27.55 14.42
CA CYS A 46 29.04 26.31 15.18
C CYS A 46 29.29 25.10 14.26
N SER A 47 30.25 24.23 14.61
CA SER A 47 30.44 22.94 13.93
C SER A 47 29.50 21.85 14.46
N THR A 48 29.10 21.94 15.73
CA THR A 48 28.06 21.08 16.33
C THR A 48 26.96 21.96 16.93
N ILE A 49 25.71 21.66 16.61
CA ILE A 49 24.53 22.38 17.06
C ILE A 49 23.63 21.41 17.82
N THR A 50 23.45 21.62 19.12
CA THR A 50 22.46 20.91 19.93
C THR A 50 21.22 21.79 20.10
N LEU A 51 20.07 21.29 19.70
CA LEU A 51 18.77 21.94 19.84
C LEU A 51 18.05 21.33 21.04
N SER A 52 18.05 22.02 22.17
CA SER A 52 17.61 21.47 23.46
C SER A 52 16.26 22.05 23.86
N ASN A 53 15.22 21.21 23.88
CA ASN A 53 13.86 21.56 24.25
C ASN A 53 13.35 22.83 23.53
N ILE A 54 13.54 22.90 22.21
CA ILE A 54 13.14 24.08 21.45
C ILE A 54 11.63 24.10 21.28
N GLU A 55 11.01 25.17 21.77
CA GLU A 55 9.65 25.56 21.41
C GLU A 55 9.71 26.56 20.24
N VAL A 56 9.36 26.10 19.04
CA VAL A 56 9.35 26.94 17.83
C VAL A 56 8.12 27.85 17.87
N PRO A 57 8.27 29.18 17.73
CA PRO A 57 7.12 30.09 17.75
C PRO A 57 6.07 29.79 16.67
N ALA A 58 4.82 30.14 16.96
CA ALA A 58 3.70 29.91 16.05
C ALA A 58 3.89 30.61 14.70
N GLY A 59 3.86 29.84 13.61
CA GLY A 59 4.03 30.40 12.26
C GLY A 59 5.46 30.69 11.85
N GLU A 60 6.45 30.16 12.57
CA GLU A 60 7.86 30.29 12.26
C GLU A 60 8.49 28.92 11.96
N THR A 61 9.53 28.94 11.13
CA THR A 61 10.33 27.76 10.82
C THR A 61 11.53 27.68 11.77
N LEU A 62 11.82 26.48 12.28
CA LEU A 62 13.14 26.15 12.81
C LEU A 62 14.15 26.11 11.65
N ASP A 63 14.73 27.27 11.36
CA ASP A 63 15.50 27.53 10.15
C ASP A 63 16.99 27.20 10.35
N LEU A 64 17.35 25.99 9.94
CA LEU A 64 18.71 25.45 9.88
C LEU A 64 19.19 25.35 8.43
N THR A 65 18.75 26.26 7.57
CA THR A 65 19.25 26.34 6.18
C THR A 65 20.62 27.01 6.11
N GLY A 66 21.43 26.66 5.10
CA GLY A 66 22.72 27.29 4.84
C GLY A 66 23.74 27.03 5.96
N LEU A 67 23.74 25.81 6.50
CA LEU A 67 24.77 25.39 7.46
C LEU A 67 26.14 25.35 6.78
N ASN A 68 27.18 25.53 7.59
CA ASN A 68 28.54 25.33 7.11
C ASN A 68 28.76 23.84 6.79
N ASP A 69 29.64 23.59 5.81
CA ASP A 69 30.02 22.25 5.42
C ASP A 69 30.48 21.42 6.63
N GLY A 70 29.95 20.20 6.76
CA GLY A 70 30.31 19.29 7.86
C GLY A 70 29.60 19.53 9.19
N THR A 71 28.68 20.50 9.30
CA THR A 71 27.98 20.77 10.56
C THR A 71 27.15 19.55 11.03
N THR A 72 27.22 19.26 12.32
CA THR A 72 26.36 18.26 12.99
C THR A 72 25.23 18.96 13.75
N VAL A 73 23.99 18.52 13.56
CA VAL A 73 22.78 18.97 14.26
C VAL A 73 22.24 17.84 15.13
N ILE A 74 21.96 18.11 16.40
CA ILE A 74 21.48 17.15 17.39
C ILE A 74 20.21 17.68 18.03
N PHE A 75 19.07 17.04 17.78
CA PHE A 75 17.83 17.29 18.54
C PHE A 75 17.93 16.65 19.93
N SER A 76 17.57 17.38 20.98
CA SER A 76 17.65 16.91 22.37
C SER A 76 16.43 17.35 23.16
N GLY A 77 15.92 16.46 24.02
CA GLY A 77 14.66 16.70 24.72
C GLY A 77 13.49 16.75 23.74
N GLU A 78 12.53 17.63 23.98
CA GLU A 78 11.31 17.71 23.17
C GLU A 78 11.27 18.99 22.34
N THR A 79 11.21 18.85 21.02
CA THR A 79 10.99 19.98 20.10
C THR A 79 9.51 20.09 19.78
N THR A 80 8.92 21.27 19.96
CA THR A 80 7.48 21.53 19.74
C THR A 80 7.27 22.78 18.89
N PHE A 81 6.04 22.99 18.43
CA PHE A 81 5.68 24.10 17.53
C PHE A 81 4.42 24.81 18.00
N GLY A 82 4.42 26.14 17.95
CA GLY A 82 3.23 26.94 18.21
C GLY A 82 2.15 26.78 17.11
N TYR A 83 0.89 26.86 17.49
CA TYR A 83 -0.24 26.72 16.56
C TYR A 83 -0.46 27.96 15.69
N LYS A 84 -0.51 27.76 14.38
CA LYS A 84 -0.98 28.73 13.38
C LYS A 84 -1.46 27.97 12.15
N GLU A 85 -2.47 28.48 11.45
CA GLU A 85 -2.83 27.98 10.12
C GLU A 85 -1.96 28.67 9.07
N TRP A 86 -0.99 27.95 8.52
CA TRP A 86 0.00 28.42 7.54
C TRP A 86 0.63 27.22 6.81
N GLU A 87 1.35 27.46 5.72
CA GLU A 87 1.84 26.39 4.83
C GLU A 87 3.13 25.71 5.31
N GLY A 88 3.82 26.28 6.30
CA GLY A 88 5.11 25.77 6.78
C GLY A 88 6.29 26.18 5.88
N PRO A 89 7.44 25.47 5.97
CA PRO A 89 7.66 24.27 6.78
C PRO A 89 7.90 24.57 8.27
N LEU A 90 7.67 23.58 9.13
CA LEU A 90 8.00 23.65 10.56
C LEU A 90 9.52 23.58 10.80
N ILE A 91 10.23 22.71 10.10
CA ILE A 91 11.69 22.56 10.13
C ILE A 91 12.24 22.66 8.71
N SER A 92 13.37 23.36 8.52
CA SER A 92 14.09 23.35 7.25
C SER A 92 15.60 23.25 7.49
N VAL A 93 16.25 22.27 6.84
CA VAL A 93 17.69 22.02 6.97
C VAL A 93 18.32 21.95 5.59
N SER A 94 19.44 22.66 5.39
CA SER A 94 20.20 22.62 4.14
C SER A 94 21.69 22.89 4.36
N GLY A 95 22.51 22.37 3.45
CA GLY A 95 23.97 22.42 3.52
C GLY A 95 24.59 21.18 2.88
N THR A 96 25.90 21.06 2.96
CA THR A 96 26.66 19.92 2.44
C THR A 96 27.36 19.19 3.58
N ASN A 97 27.49 17.87 3.49
CA ASN A 97 28.11 17.02 4.53
C ASN A 97 27.49 17.20 5.92
N ILE A 98 26.20 17.52 5.99
CA ILE A 98 25.49 17.76 7.24
C ILE A 98 25.08 16.43 7.88
N LYS A 99 25.21 16.34 9.20
CA LYS A 99 24.72 15.21 9.98
C LYS A 99 23.60 15.66 10.90
N VAL A 100 22.37 15.25 10.61
CA VAL A 100 21.21 15.49 11.47
C VAL A 100 20.93 14.22 12.26
N GLN A 101 20.88 14.34 13.58
CA GLN A 101 20.63 13.22 14.48
C GLN A 101 19.85 13.69 15.72
N GLN A 102 19.51 12.76 16.60
CA GLN A 102 18.92 13.09 17.88
C GLN A 102 19.64 12.41 19.05
N ALA A 103 19.53 13.00 20.24
CA ALA A 103 19.94 12.40 21.49
C ALA A 103 18.95 11.32 21.94
N SER A 104 19.42 10.38 22.78
CA SER A 104 18.56 9.33 23.33
C SER A 104 17.37 9.92 24.09
N GLY A 105 16.17 9.42 23.78
CA GLY A 105 14.91 9.87 24.38
C GLY A 105 14.37 11.21 23.85
N ALA A 106 15.04 11.83 22.88
CA ALA A 106 14.53 13.04 22.24
C ALA A 106 13.30 12.74 21.38
N LYS A 107 12.46 13.77 21.20
CA LYS A 107 11.23 13.74 20.41
C LYS A 107 11.05 15.03 19.64
N ILE A 108 10.46 14.93 18.46
CA ILE A 108 10.00 16.09 17.68
C ILE A 108 8.49 15.91 17.49
N ASP A 109 7.69 16.66 18.25
CA ASP A 109 6.23 16.53 18.25
C ASP A 109 5.60 17.72 17.52
N GLY A 110 4.93 17.42 16.41
CA GLY A 110 4.14 18.39 15.66
C GLY A 110 2.85 18.80 16.36
N ASP A 111 2.34 17.96 17.27
CA ASP A 111 1.01 18.06 17.87
C ASP A 111 -0.06 18.39 16.79
N GLY A 112 -0.04 17.57 15.74
CA GLY A 112 -0.82 17.70 14.51
C GLY A 112 -2.34 17.69 14.72
N SER A 113 -2.81 17.13 15.84
CA SER A 113 -4.22 17.11 16.25
C SER A 113 -4.88 18.49 16.25
N ARG A 114 -4.09 19.55 16.48
CA ARG A 114 -4.57 20.93 16.44
C ARG A 114 -5.02 21.36 15.03
N TRP A 115 -4.47 20.74 13.98
CA TRP A 115 -4.79 21.01 12.57
C TRP A 115 -5.68 19.95 11.93
N TRP A 116 -5.59 18.69 12.35
CA TRP A 116 -6.37 17.61 11.74
C TRP A 116 -7.87 17.93 11.71
N ASP A 117 -8.49 17.66 10.56
CA ASP A 117 -9.87 18.02 10.24
C ASP A 117 -10.49 17.06 9.19
N GLY A 118 -9.85 15.91 8.96
CA GLY A 118 -10.22 14.91 7.96
C GLY A 118 -9.97 15.31 6.51
N LYS A 119 -9.37 16.48 6.24
CA LYS A 119 -9.20 17.01 4.87
C LYS A 119 -7.75 17.18 4.43
N GLY A 120 -6.80 17.12 5.35
CA GLY A 120 -5.37 17.16 5.03
C GLY A 120 -4.99 18.38 4.20
N GLY A 121 -4.24 18.18 3.11
CA GLY A 121 -3.88 19.21 2.14
C GLY A 121 -4.97 19.53 1.11
N ASN A 122 -6.05 18.74 1.07
CA ASN A 122 -7.12 18.87 0.06
C ASN A 122 -8.18 19.94 0.41
N GLY A 123 -8.11 20.52 1.61
CA GLY A 123 -9.00 21.59 2.06
C GLY A 123 -9.05 21.74 3.58
N GLY A 124 -10.00 22.54 4.07
CA GLY A 124 -10.16 22.80 5.51
C GLY A 124 -9.16 23.85 6.02
N LYS A 125 -8.58 23.62 7.20
CA LYS A 125 -7.52 24.47 7.76
C LYS A 125 -6.28 24.41 6.87
N THR A 126 -5.55 25.52 6.75
CA THR A 126 -4.19 25.49 6.18
C THR A 126 -3.25 24.85 7.19
N LYS A 127 -2.52 23.81 6.78
CA LYS A 127 -1.69 22.98 7.65
C LYS A 127 -0.23 23.08 7.23
N PRO A 128 0.72 23.26 8.17
CA PRO A 128 2.11 23.43 7.79
C PRO A 128 2.76 22.09 7.44
N LYS A 129 3.50 22.06 6.34
CA LYS A 129 4.42 20.94 6.05
C LYS A 129 5.46 20.81 7.16
N PHE A 130 5.92 19.59 7.41
CA PHE A 130 6.73 19.33 8.59
C PHE A 130 8.23 19.63 8.35
N PHE A 131 8.94 18.81 7.59
CA PHE A 131 10.40 18.88 7.46
C PHE A 131 10.84 19.04 6.00
N TYR A 132 11.55 20.12 5.70
CA TYR A 132 12.22 20.31 4.41
C TYR A 132 13.68 19.87 4.48
N ALA A 133 14.00 18.79 3.76
CA ALA A 133 15.36 18.34 3.45
C ALA A 133 15.69 18.75 2.01
N HIS A 134 15.78 20.06 1.79
CA HIS A 134 16.00 20.66 0.47
C HIS A 134 17.43 21.17 0.40
N LYS A 135 18.19 20.78 -0.64
CA LYS A 135 19.63 21.09 -0.78
C LYS A 135 20.43 20.64 0.44
N LEU A 136 20.09 19.45 0.94
CA LEU A 136 20.79 18.78 2.03
C LEU A 136 21.69 17.70 1.41
N ASP A 137 22.73 18.18 0.74
CA ASP A 137 23.46 17.37 -0.23
C ASP A 137 24.61 16.61 0.45
N SER A 138 24.93 15.40 -0.01
CA SER A 138 25.98 14.55 0.56
C SER A 138 25.89 14.43 2.10
N SER A 139 24.67 14.31 2.60
CA SER A 139 24.35 14.48 4.02
C SER A 139 23.63 13.25 4.58
N SER A 140 23.40 13.25 5.90
CA SER A 140 22.67 12.18 6.58
C SER A 140 21.66 12.69 7.61
N ILE A 141 20.52 12.02 7.72
CA ILE A 141 19.53 12.15 8.79
C ILE A 141 19.40 10.79 9.47
N THR A 142 19.63 10.70 10.78
CA THR A 142 19.65 9.41 11.48
C THR A 142 18.85 9.44 12.77
N GLY A 143 17.98 8.44 12.94
CA GLY A 143 17.38 8.10 14.22
C GLY A 143 16.31 9.05 14.73
N LEU A 144 15.79 9.97 13.91
CA LEU A 144 14.80 10.96 14.35
C LEU A 144 13.48 10.27 14.74
N GLN A 145 12.92 10.68 15.89
CA GLN A 145 11.60 10.25 16.35
C GLN A 145 10.61 11.40 16.22
N ILE A 146 9.75 11.33 15.20
CA ILE A 146 8.78 12.35 14.84
C ILE A 146 7.39 11.87 15.21
N TYR A 147 6.58 12.76 15.79
CA TYR A 147 5.22 12.48 16.21
C TYR A 147 4.25 13.51 15.63
N ASN A 148 3.07 13.03 15.25
CA ASN A 148 1.88 13.84 14.96
C ASN A 148 2.15 15.01 13.99
N THR A 149 2.63 14.73 12.78
CA THR A 149 2.80 15.76 11.75
C THR A 149 1.44 16.35 11.35
N PRO A 150 1.32 17.68 11.14
CA PRO A 150 0.03 18.28 10.74
C PRO A 150 -0.48 17.79 9.38
N VAL A 151 0.44 17.54 8.45
CA VAL A 151 0.26 16.96 7.11
C VAL A 151 1.53 16.15 6.77
N GLN A 152 2.16 16.33 5.60
CA GLN A 152 3.33 15.57 5.16
C GLN A 152 4.55 15.76 6.08
N GLY A 153 5.28 14.67 6.30
CA GLY A 153 6.50 14.53 7.10
C GLY A 153 7.72 15.14 6.40
N PHE A 154 8.47 14.35 5.65
CA PHE A 154 9.64 14.82 4.92
C PHE A 154 9.29 15.22 3.49
N SER A 155 9.66 16.44 3.11
CA SER A 155 9.81 16.84 1.72
C SER A 155 11.30 16.84 1.35
N ILE A 156 11.67 15.99 0.41
CA ILE A 156 13.05 15.72 0.01
C ILE A 156 13.29 16.25 -1.41
N GLN A 157 14.26 17.17 -1.52
CA GLN A 157 14.76 17.74 -2.77
C GLN A 157 16.29 17.94 -2.65
N SER A 158 17.04 16.85 -2.75
CA SER A 158 18.48 16.82 -2.44
C SER A 158 19.27 15.86 -3.33
N ASP A 159 20.60 15.96 -3.29
CA ASP A 159 21.53 15.03 -3.92
C ASP A 159 22.34 14.25 -2.87
N ASN A 160 22.42 12.92 -2.99
CA ASN A 160 23.26 12.07 -2.15
C ASN A 160 22.91 12.17 -0.65
N LEU A 161 21.63 11.97 -0.31
CA LEU A 161 21.11 12.06 1.07
C LEU A 161 20.78 10.67 1.62
N ASN A 162 21.33 10.36 2.79
CA ASN A 162 21.02 9.13 3.53
C ASN A 162 20.06 9.43 4.69
N ILE A 163 18.96 8.70 4.80
CA ILE A 163 17.99 8.80 5.90
C ILE A 163 17.88 7.42 6.53
N THR A 164 18.31 7.26 7.78
CA THR A 164 18.40 5.95 8.44
C THR A 164 17.67 5.94 9.77
N ASP A 165 16.97 4.84 10.07
CA ASP A 165 16.32 4.57 11.36
C ASP A 165 15.35 5.68 11.83
N VAL A 166 14.69 6.37 10.89
CA VAL A 166 13.72 7.41 11.21
C VAL A 166 12.37 6.78 11.52
N THR A 167 11.74 7.22 12.62
CA THR A 167 10.36 6.86 12.96
C THR A 167 9.45 8.06 12.79
N ILE A 168 8.34 7.88 12.09
CA ILE A 168 7.23 8.84 12.01
C ILE A 168 5.99 8.16 12.55
N ASP A 169 5.54 8.61 13.72
CA ASP A 169 4.36 8.07 14.39
C ASP A 169 3.23 9.11 14.38
N ASN A 170 2.36 8.97 13.40
CA ASN A 170 1.09 9.69 13.27
C ASN A 170 -0.09 8.78 13.62
N SER A 171 0.10 7.71 14.39
CA SER A 171 -0.99 6.77 14.74
C SER A 171 -2.15 7.42 15.49
N ALA A 172 -1.92 8.54 16.19
CA ALA A 172 -2.98 9.33 16.80
C ALA A 172 -3.94 9.98 15.77
N GLY A 173 -3.54 10.03 14.51
CA GLY A 173 -4.28 10.61 13.40
C GLY A 173 -5.31 9.70 12.75
N THR A 174 -5.45 8.43 13.12
CA THR A 174 -6.32 7.46 12.40
C THR A 174 -7.77 7.93 12.17
N ALA A 175 -8.32 8.82 13.02
CA ALA A 175 -9.67 9.36 12.84
C ALA A 175 -9.77 10.63 11.98
N GLU A 176 -8.74 11.49 11.97
CA GLU A 176 -8.83 12.86 11.41
C GLU A 176 -7.59 13.33 10.63
N GLY A 177 -6.46 12.64 10.78
CA GLY A 177 -5.25 12.83 10.02
C GLY A 177 -5.46 12.41 8.57
N HIS A 178 -4.96 13.22 7.64
CA HIS A 178 -5.13 13.01 6.19
C HIS A 178 -3.97 13.71 5.47
N ASN A 179 -3.45 13.12 4.40
CA ASN A 179 -2.21 13.58 3.73
C ASN A 179 -1.02 13.71 4.69
N THR A 180 -0.85 12.70 5.55
CA THR A 180 0.26 12.58 6.50
C THR A 180 1.40 11.74 5.93
N ASP A 181 1.72 11.93 4.65
CA ASP A 181 2.77 11.26 3.89
C ASP A 181 4.08 11.26 4.69
N ALA A 182 4.82 10.16 4.72
CA ALA A 182 6.07 10.10 5.49
C ALA A 182 7.26 10.67 4.72
N PHE A 183 7.52 10.19 3.50
CA PHE A 183 8.62 10.65 2.66
C PHE A 183 8.14 11.00 1.25
N ASP A 184 8.07 12.31 0.96
CA ASP A 184 7.84 12.85 -0.37
C ASP A 184 9.17 13.17 -1.05
N VAL A 185 9.52 12.42 -2.09
CA VAL A 185 10.74 12.64 -2.89
C VAL A 185 10.38 13.33 -4.20
N GLY A 186 11.10 14.39 -4.54
CA GLY A 186 10.99 15.09 -5.82
C GLY A 186 12.33 15.71 -6.21
N SER A 187 12.61 15.77 -7.51
CA SER A 187 13.81 16.39 -8.10
C SER A 187 15.09 16.10 -7.32
N SER A 188 15.29 14.82 -7.00
CA SER A 188 16.37 14.34 -6.15
C SER A 188 17.17 13.24 -6.84
N THR A 189 18.43 13.07 -6.44
CA THR A 189 19.24 11.94 -6.91
C THR A 189 20.06 11.32 -5.78
N TYR A 190 20.35 10.02 -5.87
CA TYR A 190 21.10 9.27 -4.84
C TYR A 190 20.49 9.40 -3.44
N ILE A 191 19.19 9.16 -3.33
CA ILE A 191 18.48 9.16 -2.05
C ILE A 191 18.43 7.74 -1.51
N ASN A 192 18.89 7.54 -0.29
CA ASN A 192 18.81 6.25 0.39
C ASN A 192 18.04 6.38 1.69
N ILE A 193 16.91 5.69 1.80
CA ILE A 193 16.06 5.62 3.00
C ILE A 193 16.12 4.18 3.52
N ASP A 194 16.61 3.99 4.75
CA ASP A 194 16.84 2.66 5.31
C ASP A 194 16.30 2.54 6.74
N GLY A 195 15.58 1.46 7.04
CA GLY A 195 15.10 1.18 8.40
C GLY A 195 14.00 2.12 8.90
N ALA A 196 13.23 2.74 7.99
CA ALA A 196 12.16 3.64 8.36
C ALA A 196 10.98 2.89 9.02
N THR A 197 10.42 3.47 10.09
CA THR A 197 9.18 2.97 10.73
C THR A 197 8.11 4.04 10.66
N VAL A 198 7.00 3.75 10.00
CA VAL A 198 5.96 4.74 9.69
C VAL A 198 4.58 4.22 10.13
N TYR A 199 3.88 5.05 10.90
CA TYR A 199 2.45 4.90 11.18
C TYR A 199 1.75 6.16 10.69
N ASN A 200 0.94 6.09 9.64
CA ASN A 200 0.31 7.31 9.07
C ASN A 200 -1.03 7.03 8.37
N GLN A 201 -1.52 8.01 7.60
CA GLN A 201 -2.82 7.97 6.90
C GLN A 201 -2.68 8.29 5.40
N ASP A 202 -1.46 8.33 4.87
CA ASP A 202 -1.19 8.50 3.44
C ASP A 202 0.08 7.74 3.04
N ASP A 203 0.73 8.08 1.94
CA ASP A 203 1.90 7.34 1.45
C ASP A 203 3.01 7.18 2.50
N CYS A 204 3.52 5.96 2.65
CA CYS A 204 4.75 5.74 3.41
C CYS A 204 5.94 6.32 2.65
N LEU A 205 5.91 6.17 1.32
CA LEU A 205 6.86 6.74 0.38
C LEU A 205 6.10 7.20 -0.86
N ALA A 206 6.35 8.42 -1.32
CA ALA A 206 5.85 8.95 -2.58
C ALA A 206 6.99 9.57 -3.41
N ILE A 207 7.44 8.84 -4.44
CA ILE A 207 8.47 9.33 -5.36
C ILE A 207 7.81 10.03 -6.55
N ASN A 208 7.71 11.35 -6.47
CA ASN A 208 7.09 12.18 -7.51
C ASN A 208 8.00 12.38 -8.73
N SER A 209 9.31 12.51 -8.50
CA SER A 209 10.36 12.56 -9.51
C SER A 209 11.75 12.35 -8.87
N GLY A 210 12.74 11.93 -9.66
CA GLY A 210 14.12 11.73 -9.23
C GLY A 210 14.76 10.45 -9.78
N SER A 211 16.05 10.26 -9.49
CA SER A 211 16.83 9.12 -9.95
C SER A 211 17.70 8.47 -8.88
N HIS A 212 18.05 7.20 -9.01
CA HIS A 212 18.93 6.50 -8.05
C HIS A 212 18.38 6.57 -6.61
N ILE A 213 17.15 6.10 -6.41
CA ILE A 213 16.45 6.17 -5.12
C ILE A 213 16.29 4.78 -4.54
N THR A 214 16.70 4.58 -3.29
CA THR A 214 16.52 3.34 -2.56
C THR A 214 15.68 3.53 -1.31
N PHE A 215 14.73 2.63 -1.08
CA PHE A 215 13.98 2.50 0.17
C PHE A 215 14.06 1.05 0.65
N THR A 216 14.69 0.81 1.78
CA THR A 216 14.96 -0.55 2.28
C THR A 216 14.60 -0.73 3.74
N ASN A 217 14.30 -1.97 4.14
CA ASN A 217 14.07 -2.35 5.53
C ASN A 217 12.95 -1.55 6.22
N GLY A 218 11.96 -1.08 5.46
CA GLY A 218 10.88 -0.24 5.98
C GLY A 218 9.73 -1.02 6.61
N TYR A 219 9.09 -0.41 7.59
CA TYR A 219 7.82 -0.83 8.17
C TYR A 219 6.79 0.29 8.00
N CYS A 220 5.73 0.03 7.24
CA CYS A 220 4.68 0.99 6.91
C CYS A 220 3.32 0.47 7.41
N ASP A 221 2.64 1.22 8.26
CA ASP A 221 1.38 0.80 8.90
C ASP A 221 0.31 1.90 8.81
N GLY A 222 -0.91 1.53 8.39
CA GLY A 222 -2.08 2.41 8.34
C GLY A 222 -2.23 3.29 7.10
N GLY A 223 -1.17 3.49 6.33
CA GLY A 223 -1.10 4.48 5.25
C GLY A 223 -1.63 4.02 3.88
N HIS A 224 -1.06 4.56 2.81
CA HIS A 224 -1.41 4.27 1.41
C HIS A 224 -0.35 3.47 0.63
N GLY A 225 0.65 2.93 1.34
CA GLY A 225 1.64 2.01 0.79
C GLY A 225 2.93 2.66 0.30
N LEU A 226 3.65 1.94 -0.54
CA LEU A 226 4.93 2.33 -1.14
C LEU A 226 4.69 2.75 -2.59
N SER A 227 4.72 4.06 -2.85
CA SER A 227 4.24 4.66 -4.10
C SER A 227 5.35 5.28 -4.94
N ILE A 228 5.33 4.97 -6.24
CA ILE A 228 5.83 5.86 -7.27
C ILE A 228 4.72 6.80 -7.71
N GLY A 229 4.98 8.10 -7.65
CA GLY A 229 4.10 9.15 -8.10
C GLY A 229 3.31 9.86 -6.98
N SER A 230 2.36 10.73 -7.33
CA SER A 230 1.86 10.91 -8.70
C SER A 230 2.91 11.52 -9.64
N VAL A 231 3.26 10.83 -10.73
CA VAL A 231 4.20 11.36 -11.73
C VAL A 231 3.43 12.14 -12.78
N GLY A 232 3.88 13.34 -13.14
CA GLY A 232 3.19 14.21 -14.11
C GLY A 232 2.69 15.53 -13.51
N GLY A 233 2.47 16.54 -14.35
CA GLY A 233 1.94 17.85 -13.96
C GLY A 233 2.90 18.74 -13.16
N ARG A 234 4.17 18.35 -13.02
CA ARG A 234 5.22 19.11 -12.31
C ARG A 234 6.29 19.61 -13.28
N SER A 235 7.25 20.39 -12.78
CA SER A 235 8.43 20.81 -13.56
C SER A 235 9.36 19.65 -13.91
N ASP A 236 9.32 18.58 -13.11
CA ASP A 236 10.08 17.35 -13.28
C ASP A 236 9.11 16.17 -13.12
N ASN A 237 9.09 15.30 -14.12
CA ASN A 237 8.14 14.18 -14.25
C ASN A 237 8.87 12.89 -14.65
N THR A 238 10.14 12.79 -14.26
CA THR A 238 10.99 11.64 -14.54
C THR A 238 11.27 10.90 -13.24
N VAL A 239 10.98 9.59 -13.22
CA VAL A 239 11.42 8.66 -12.19
C VAL A 239 12.26 7.58 -12.85
N GLU A 240 13.50 7.39 -12.39
CA GLU A 240 14.42 6.42 -12.97
C GLU A 240 15.29 5.72 -11.91
N ASP A 241 15.58 4.43 -12.08
CA ASP A 241 16.50 3.69 -11.20
C ASP A 241 16.10 3.77 -9.72
N VAL A 242 14.97 3.14 -9.41
CA VAL A 242 14.41 3.08 -8.07
C VAL A 242 14.38 1.65 -7.58
N THR A 243 14.82 1.40 -6.36
CA THR A 243 14.69 0.10 -5.68
C THR A 243 13.98 0.27 -4.34
N ILE A 244 12.84 -0.37 -4.19
CA ILE A 244 12.09 -0.45 -2.93
C ILE A 244 12.13 -1.91 -2.51
N SER A 245 12.76 -2.23 -1.38
CA SER A 245 12.97 -3.63 -1.01
C SER A 245 12.98 -3.97 0.47
N ASN A 246 12.86 -5.27 0.77
CA ASN A 246 12.88 -5.86 2.11
C ASN A 246 11.99 -5.10 3.11
N SER A 247 10.76 -4.80 2.71
CA SER A 247 9.88 -3.90 3.46
C SER A 247 8.51 -4.53 3.73
N LYS A 248 7.84 -4.06 4.79
CA LYS A 248 6.52 -4.52 5.18
C LYS A 248 5.50 -3.39 5.05
N VAL A 249 4.37 -3.69 4.43
CA VAL A 249 3.21 -2.79 4.34
C VAL A 249 2.02 -3.48 5.00
N VAL A 250 1.49 -2.86 6.05
CA VAL A 250 0.49 -3.45 6.95
C VAL A 250 -0.68 -2.50 7.13
N ASN A 251 -1.92 -3.02 7.24
CA ASN A 251 -3.15 -2.25 7.52
C ASN A 251 -3.32 -1.02 6.60
N SER A 252 -2.84 -1.09 5.37
CA SER A 252 -2.72 0.06 4.47
C SER A 252 -3.73 -0.03 3.35
N GLN A 253 -4.12 1.10 2.75
CA GLN A 253 -5.01 1.11 1.59
C GLN A 253 -4.41 0.33 0.41
N ASN A 254 -3.12 0.52 0.15
CA ASN A 254 -2.43 -0.16 -0.94
C ASN A 254 -1.13 -0.77 -0.44
N GLY A 255 -0.67 -1.83 -1.10
CA GLY A 255 0.66 -2.40 -0.89
C GLY A 255 1.71 -1.62 -1.67
N VAL A 256 1.97 -2.06 -2.90
CA VAL A 256 2.88 -1.36 -3.84
C VAL A 256 2.08 -0.62 -4.90
N ARG A 257 2.50 0.60 -5.26
CA ARG A 257 1.72 1.48 -6.13
C ARG A 257 2.57 2.25 -7.13
N ILE A 258 2.09 2.34 -8.37
CA ILE A 258 2.57 3.31 -9.38
C ILE A 258 1.36 4.10 -9.87
N LYS A 259 1.37 5.42 -9.68
CA LYS A 259 0.29 6.33 -10.09
C LYS A 259 0.83 7.42 -11.00
N THR A 260 0.31 7.50 -12.23
CA THR A 260 0.71 8.56 -13.19
C THR A 260 -0.48 9.46 -13.51
N VAL A 261 -0.23 10.77 -13.58
CA VAL A 261 -1.27 11.80 -13.75
C VAL A 261 -1.92 11.68 -15.13
N TYR A 262 -3.25 11.69 -15.16
CA TYR A 262 -4.07 11.72 -16.38
C TYR A 262 -3.67 12.91 -17.28
N ASP A 263 -3.49 12.64 -18.58
CA ASP A 263 -3.15 13.62 -19.63
C ASP A 263 -1.81 14.36 -19.41
N ALA A 264 -0.96 13.85 -18.53
CA ALA A 264 0.38 14.37 -18.31
C ALA A 264 1.45 13.67 -19.17
N THR A 265 2.67 14.24 -19.15
CA THR A 265 3.83 13.71 -19.86
C THR A 265 5.00 13.47 -18.91
N GLY A 266 5.78 12.41 -19.14
CA GLY A 266 6.89 12.03 -18.28
C GLY A 266 7.32 10.58 -18.48
N THR A 267 8.16 10.08 -17.58
CA THR A 267 8.66 8.70 -17.63
C THR A 267 8.82 8.11 -16.24
N VAL A 268 8.53 6.81 -16.12
CA VAL A 268 8.83 5.96 -14.98
C VAL A 268 9.58 4.75 -15.53
N SER A 269 10.85 4.57 -15.17
CA SER A 269 11.66 3.50 -15.73
C SER A 269 12.65 2.87 -14.74
N ASN A 270 12.96 1.58 -14.93
CA ASN A 270 13.90 0.84 -14.07
C ASN A 270 13.51 0.97 -12.58
N VAL A 271 12.27 0.55 -12.26
CA VAL A 271 11.74 0.54 -10.89
C VAL A 271 11.61 -0.90 -10.43
N LYS A 272 12.11 -1.18 -9.23
CA LYS A 272 12.09 -2.52 -8.64
C LYS A 272 11.39 -2.51 -7.29
N PHE A 273 10.43 -3.41 -7.12
CA PHE A 273 9.85 -3.78 -5.84
C PHE A 273 10.31 -5.21 -5.52
N GLU A 274 11.12 -5.38 -4.48
CA GLU A 274 11.78 -6.66 -4.18
C GLU A 274 11.59 -7.09 -2.71
N ASP A 275 11.22 -8.35 -2.46
CA ASP A 275 11.03 -8.88 -1.10
C ASP A 275 10.08 -8.00 -0.25
N ILE A 276 8.88 -7.72 -0.77
CA ILE A 276 7.86 -6.91 -0.09
C ILE A 276 6.80 -7.81 0.54
N THR A 277 6.56 -7.64 1.84
CA THR A 277 5.50 -8.37 2.55
C THR A 277 4.29 -7.47 2.79
N LEU A 278 3.11 -7.92 2.36
CA LEU A 278 1.83 -7.24 2.53
C LEU A 278 0.97 -7.93 3.60
N SER A 279 0.21 -7.18 4.40
CA SER A 279 -0.82 -7.76 5.25
C SER A 279 -1.94 -6.76 5.56
N GLY A 280 -3.19 -7.22 5.49
CA GLY A 280 -4.35 -6.41 5.81
C GLY A 280 -4.51 -5.20 4.88
N ILE A 281 -4.22 -5.39 3.59
CA ILE A 281 -4.34 -4.33 2.59
C ILE A 281 -5.80 -4.14 2.21
N THR A 282 -6.33 -2.93 2.37
CA THR A 282 -7.79 -2.70 2.33
C THR A 282 -8.35 -2.31 0.96
N LYS A 283 -7.51 -2.05 -0.05
CA LYS A 283 -7.97 -1.69 -1.39
C LYS A 283 -7.23 -2.37 -2.53
N TYR A 284 -5.90 -2.21 -2.62
CA TYR A 284 -5.11 -2.81 -3.70
C TYR A 284 -3.80 -3.37 -3.21
N GLY A 285 -3.59 -4.69 -3.30
CA GLY A 285 -2.29 -5.28 -2.95
C GLY A 285 -1.16 -4.73 -3.83
N LEU A 286 -1.37 -4.74 -5.15
CA LEU A 286 -0.52 -4.09 -6.13
C LEU A 286 -1.37 -3.28 -7.11
N ILE A 287 -1.06 -2.00 -7.28
CA ILE A 287 -1.76 -1.13 -8.25
C ILE A 287 -0.79 -0.38 -9.15
N VAL A 288 -1.03 -0.45 -10.47
CA VAL A 288 -0.41 0.45 -11.45
C VAL A 288 -1.50 1.11 -12.28
N GLU A 289 -1.60 2.44 -12.21
CA GLU A 289 -2.70 3.19 -12.84
C GLU A 289 -2.17 4.45 -13.56
N GLN A 290 -2.70 4.73 -14.76
CA GLN A 290 -2.31 5.85 -15.61
C GLN A 290 -3.42 6.88 -15.86
N ASP A 291 -4.35 6.99 -14.91
CA ASP A 291 -5.58 7.77 -14.97
C ASP A 291 -5.79 8.65 -13.74
N TYR A 292 -4.74 8.93 -12.97
CA TYR A 292 -4.84 9.65 -11.70
C TYR A 292 -5.07 11.17 -11.89
N GLU A 293 -6.12 11.74 -11.31
CA GLU A 293 -6.46 13.16 -11.40
C GLU A 293 -6.89 13.72 -10.04
N ASN A 294 -6.22 14.78 -9.56
CA ASN A 294 -6.62 15.52 -8.35
C ASN A 294 -6.95 14.66 -7.11
N GLY A 295 -6.22 13.56 -6.92
CA GLY A 295 -6.43 12.66 -5.77
C GLY A 295 -7.43 11.53 -6.02
N SER A 296 -7.88 11.31 -7.26
CA SER A 296 -8.79 10.21 -7.61
C SER A 296 -8.55 9.69 -9.04
N PRO A 297 -8.76 8.40 -9.31
CA PRO A 297 -8.71 7.86 -10.68
C PRO A 297 -9.91 8.34 -11.52
N THR A 298 -9.68 8.55 -12.82
CA THR A 298 -10.75 8.87 -13.79
C THR A 298 -11.41 7.63 -14.39
N GLY A 299 -10.79 6.45 -14.24
CA GLY A 299 -11.16 5.19 -14.87
C GLY A 299 -10.69 5.05 -16.32
N THR A 300 -10.05 6.07 -16.90
CA THR A 300 -9.59 6.07 -18.30
C THR A 300 -8.11 6.43 -18.38
N PRO A 301 -7.21 5.48 -18.70
CA PRO A 301 -5.79 5.76 -18.72
C PRO A 301 -5.37 6.55 -19.95
N THR A 302 -4.33 7.37 -19.78
CA THR A 302 -3.63 8.06 -20.87
C THR A 302 -2.23 7.49 -21.07
N ASN A 303 -1.58 7.82 -22.18
CA ASN A 303 -0.31 7.21 -22.58
C ASN A 303 0.86 8.21 -22.73
N GLY A 304 0.70 9.44 -22.21
CA GLY A 304 1.71 10.49 -22.24
C GLY A 304 2.88 10.24 -21.29
N ILE A 305 2.66 9.47 -20.23
CA ILE A 305 3.71 8.97 -19.33
C ILE A 305 4.05 7.53 -19.72
N LYS A 306 5.34 7.25 -19.97
CA LYS A 306 5.81 5.89 -20.26
C LYS A 306 6.26 5.21 -18.97
N VAL A 307 5.76 4.00 -18.72
CA VAL A 307 6.07 3.16 -17.56
C VAL A 307 6.75 1.89 -18.08
N SER A 308 8.07 1.85 -18.02
CA SER A 308 8.86 0.76 -18.63
C SER A 308 9.84 0.13 -17.66
N ASP A 309 10.28 -1.09 -17.91
CA ASP A 309 11.33 -1.74 -17.10
C ASP A 309 10.98 -1.76 -15.60
N ILE A 310 9.81 -2.31 -15.29
CA ILE A 310 9.32 -2.47 -13.92
C ILE A 310 9.51 -3.91 -13.49
N THR A 311 10.16 -4.11 -12.35
CA THR A 311 10.36 -5.43 -11.75
C THR A 311 9.56 -5.54 -10.46
N PHE A 312 8.73 -6.57 -10.38
CA PHE A 312 8.13 -7.05 -9.14
C PHE A 312 8.74 -8.42 -8.84
N ASP A 313 9.57 -8.52 -7.81
CA ASP A 313 10.18 -9.78 -7.36
C ASP A 313 9.81 -10.05 -5.89
N LYS A 314 9.13 -11.17 -5.63
CA LYS A 314 8.69 -11.57 -4.28
C LYS A 314 7.89 -10.49 -3.55
N VAL A 315 6.87 -9.98 -4.23
CA VAL A 315 5.82 -9.18 -3.59
C VAL A 315 4.74 -10.15 -3.13
N THR A 316 4.69 -10.42 -1.83
CA THR A 316 3.85 -11.48 -1.26
C THR A 316 3.01 -10.98 -0.10
N GLY A 317 1.81 -11.49 0.08
CA GLY A 317 1.01 -11.22 1.27
C GLY A 317 -0.48 -11.16 1.00
N THR A 318 -1.20 -10.47 1.88
CA THR A 318 -2.66 -10.60 1.99
C THR A 318 -3.36 -9.26 1.81
N VAL A 319 -4.52 -9.30 1.19
CA VAL A 319 -5.47 -8.20 1.09
C VAL A 319 -6.75 -8.57 1.86
N GLU A 320 -7.55 -7.57 2.22
CA GLU A 320 -8.87 -7.80 2.84
C GLU A 320 -9.88 -8.31 1.80
N SER A 321 -10.97 -8.93 2.25
CA SER A 321 -11.93 -9.61 1.36
C SER A 321 -12.61 -8.74 0.29
N ASP A 322 -12.72 -7.43 0.53
CA ASP A 322 -13.26 -6.44 -0.41
C ASP A 322 -12.18 -5.68 -1.19
N ALA A 323 -10.91 -6.03 -0.98
CA ALA A 323 -9.79 -5.48 -1.71
C ALA A 323 -9.54 -6.25 -3.02
N THR A 324 -8.76 -5.64 -3.90
CA THR A 324 -8.32 -6.24 -5.16
C THR A 324 -6.85 -6.64 -5.04
N ASP A 325 -6.54 -7.90 -5.33
CA ASP A 325 -5.18 -8.44 -5.26
C ASP A 325 -4.20 -7.59 -6.10
N ILE A 326 -4.49 -7.48 -7.40
CA ILE A 326 -3.67 -6.78 -8.40
C ILE A 326 -4.58 -5.99 -9.36
N TYR A 327 -4.31 -4.70 -9.55
CA TYR A 327 -5.00 -3.84 -10.50
C TYR A 327 -4.03 -3.10 -11.42
N ILE A 328 -4.11 -3.37 -12.73
CA ILE A 328 -3.24 -2.74 -13.74
C ILE A 328 -4.10 -2.01 -14.78
N LEU A 329 -4.03 -0.69 -14.80
CA LEU A 329 -4.71 0.18 -15.75
C LEU A 329 -3.70 1.04 -16.52
N CYS A 330 -3.25 0.51 -17.65
CA CYS A 330 -2.26 1.16 -18.51
C CYS A 330 -2.88 1.79 -19.76
N GLY A 331 -2.33 2.92 -20.18
CA GLY A 331 -2.61 3.50 -21.48
C GLY A 331 -2.09 2.61 -22.61
N SER A 332 -2.65 2.77 -23.81
CA SER A 332 -2.22 1.99 -24.96
C SER A 332 -0.75 2.24 -25.29
N GLY A 333 0.06 1.17 -25.19
CA GLY A 333 1.50 1.19 -25.48
C GLY A 333 2.35 2.02 -24.51
N SER A 334 1.84 2.41 -23.34
CA SER A 334 2.62 3.16 -22.34
C SER A 334 3.26 2.28 -21.27
N CYS A 335 2.78 1.05 -21.06
CA CYS A 335 3.41 0.09 -20.14
C CYS A 335 4.16 -1.00 -20.92
N THR A 336 5.47 -1.12 -20.70
CA THR A 336 6.32 -2.04 -21.49
C THR A 336 7.43 -2.67 -20.64
N ASP A 337 7.88 -3.86 -21.04
CA ASP A 337 9.08 -4.52 -20.51
C ASP A 337 9.10 -4.74 -18.99
N TRP A 338 8.01 -5.29 -18.45
CA TRP A 338 7.92 -5.63 -17.03
C TRP A 338 8.37 -7.07 -16.76
N THR A 339 8.94 -7.29 -15.58
CA THR A 339 9.34 -8.60 -15.06
C THR A 339 8.60 -8.88 -13.77
N TRP A 340 7.97 -10.06 -13.68
CA TRP A 340 7.22 -10.50 -12.51
C TRP A 340 7.77 -11.87 -12.07
N SER A 341 8.16 -12.00 -10.81
CA SER A 341 8.70 -13.21 -10.23
C SER A 341 8.28 -13.31 -8.77
N GLY A 342 7.85 -14.48 -8.32
CA GLY A 342 7.48 -14.70 -6.91
C GLY A 342 6.36 -13.79 -6.36
N VAL A 343 5.53 -13.19 -7.22
CA VAL A 343 4.40 -12.37 -6.77
C VAL A 343 3.25 -13.29 -6.34
N SER A 344 2.83 -13.18 -5.08
CA SER A 344 1.74 -13.98 -4.48
C SER A 344 0.93 -13.10 -3.54
N ILE A 345 -0.10 -12.46 -4.07
CA ILE A 345 -0.99 -11.57 -3.32
C ILE A 345 -2.38 -12.18 -3.38
N THR A 346 -2.97 -12.46 -2.24
CA THR A 346 -4.29 -13.13 -2.15
C THR A 346 -5.20 -12.39 -1.17
N GLY A 347 -6.49 -12.73 -1.12
CA GLY A 347 -7.47 -12.22 -0.14
C GLY A 347 -8.34 -13.29 0.55
N ASP A 348 -9.03 -14.20 -0.19
CA ASP A 348 -9.88 -15.27 0.37
C ASP A 348 -9.86 -16.60 -0.42
N LEU A 349 -10.26 -17.73 0.23
CA LEU A 349 -10.47 -19.03 -0.42
C LEU A 349 -11.60 -18.97 -1.48
N LYS A 350 -11.20 -18.77 -2.73
CA LYS A 350 -12.03 -18.79 -3.94
C LYS A 350 -11.47 -19.83 -4.92
N PRO A 351 -12.22 -20.26 -5.96
CA PRO A 351 -11.71 -21.16 -6.99
C PRO A 351 -10.36 -20.72 -7.58
N ASP A 352 -10.09 -19.42 -7.63
CA ASP A 352 -8.82 -18.87 -8.13
C ASP A 352 -7.61 -19.23 -7.23
N ASN A 353 -7.83 -19.61 -5.97
CA ASN A 353 -6.80 -20.03 -5.00
C ASN A 353 -6.57 -21.55 -5.00
N ILE A 354 -7.15 -22.27 -5.97
CA ILE A 354 -7.10 -23.72 -6.07
C ILE A 354 -6.31 -24.13 -7.31
N MET A 355 -5.15 -24.75 -7.10
CA MET A 355 -4.40 -25.41 -8.18
C MET A 355 -4.93 -26.83 -8.40
N VAL A 356 -5.26 -27.13 -9.65
CA VAL A 356 -5.59 -28.48 -10.12
C VAL A 356 -4.47 -29.05 -10.98
N LYS A 357 -4.17 -30.34 -10.81
CA LYS A 357 -3.19 -31.03 -11.65
C LYS A 357 -3.74 -31.25 -13.07
N VAL A 358 -2.90 -31.03 -14.08
CA VAL A 358 -3.21 -31.40 -15.46
C VAL A 358 -3.17 -32.93 -15.61
N GLU A 359 -4.33 -33.57 -15.69
CA GLU A 359 -4.46 -35.03 -15.80
C GLU A 359 -4.56 -35.53 -17.25
N ASP A 360 -4.91 -34.65 -18.20
CA ASP A 360 -4.89 -34.98 -19.63
C ASP A 360 -3.79 -34.19 -20.36
N PRO A 361 -2.61 -34.78 -20.62
CA PRO A 361 -1.51 -34.09 -21.30
C PRO A 361 -1.85 -33.65 -22.72
N SER A 362 -2.91 -34.21 -23.33
CA SER A 362 -3.42 -33.81 -24.65
C SER A 362 -3.72 -32.30 -24.71
N ILE A 363 -4.14 -31.70 -23.59
CA ILE A 363 -4.44 -30.27 -23.47
C ILE A 363 -3.21 -29.40 -23.77
N LEU A 364 -2.03 -29.87 -23.39
CA LEU A 364 -0.76 -29.19 -23.65
C LEU A 364 -0.36 -29.35 -25.12
N GLU A 365 -0.62 -30.52 -25.70
CA GLU A 365 -0.35 -30.78 -27.11
C GLU A 365 -1.29 -30.01 -28.04
N GLU A 366 -2.58 -29.93 -27.69
CA GLU A 366 -3.56 -29.09 -28.38
C GLU A 366 -3.23 -27.62 -28.24
N SER A 367 -2.88 -27.16 -27.03
CA SER A 367 -2.41 -25.79 -26.80
C SER A 367 -1.19 -25.46 -27.68
N ALA A 368 -0.21 -26.37 -27.77
CA ALA A 368 0.97 -26.18 -28.64
C ALA A 368 0.61 -26.18 -30.13
N LYS A 369 -0.34 -27.03 -30.57
CA LYS A 369 -0.84 -27.05 -31.95
C LYS A 369 -1.63 -25.79 -32.29
N ASP A 370 -2.40 -25.28 -31.34
CA ASP A 370 -3.20 -24.08 -31.49
C ASP A 370 -2.27 -22.87 -31.57
N GLU A 371 -1.30 -22.75 -30.69
CA GLU A 371 -0.26 -21.70 -30.74
C GLU A 371 0.54 -21.74 -32.05
N TYR A 372 0.81 -22.94 -32.60
CA TYR A 372 1.48 -23.06 -33.89
C TYR A 372 0.60 -22.60 -35.08
N LYS A 373 -0.71 -22.82 -35.02
CA LYS A 373 -1.65 -22.53 -36.11
C LYS A 373 -2.21 -21.11 -36.05
N ASP A 374 -2.50 -20.65 -34.85
CA ASP A 374 -3.07 -19.35 -34.50
C ASP A 374 -2.29 -18.77 -33.31
N PRO A 375 -1.07 -18.25 -33.56
CA PRO A 375 -0.20 -17.76 -32.50
C PRO A 375 -0.84 -16.59 -31.77
N LEU A 376 -0.78 -16.63 -30.45
CA LEU A 376 -1.24 -15.51 -29.64
C LEU A 376 -0.40 -14.26 -29.94
N PRO A 377 -0.96 -13.06 -29.72
CA PRO A 377 -0.20 -11.82 -29.88
C PRO A 377 1.15 -11.90 -29.17
N GLN A 378 2.21 -11.61 -29.92
CA GLN A 378 3.59 -11.64 -29.46
C GLN A 378 4.23 -10.26 -29.61
N LYS A 379 5.16 -9.93 -28.72
CA LYS A 379 6.06 -8.77 -28.88
C LYS A 379 7.52 -9.23 -28.89
N ILE A 380 8.36 -8.61 -29.72
CA ILE A 380 9.80 -8.82 -29.70
C ILE A 380 10.42 -7.74 -28.81
N GLY A 381 11.03 -8.16 -27.71
CA GLY A 381 11.72 -7.29 -26.79
C GLY A 381 13.01 -6.69 -27.39
N PRO A 382 13.58 -5.64 -26.77
CA PRO A 382 14.78 -4.96 -27.25
C PRO A 382 16.02 -5.86 -27.36
N ASP A 383 16.05 -6.96 -26.60
CA ASP A 383 17.11 -7.96 -26.60
C ASP A 383 16.88 -9.10 -27.61
N GLY A 384 15.84 -8.99 -28.44
CA GLY A 384 15.44 -9.99 -29.43
C GLY A 384 14.61 -11.14 -28.87
N ARG A 385 14.25 -11.15 -27.58
CA ARG A 385 13.35 -12.19 -27.02
C ARG A 385 11.91 -11.96 -27.46
N THR A 386 11.25 -13.02 -27.92
CA THR A 386 9.81 -13.01 -28.16
C THR A 386 9.06 -13.27 -26.85
N ILE A 387 8.17 -12.36 -26.47
CA ILE A 387 7.26 -12.48 -25.34
C ILE A 387 5.87 -12.76 -25.91
N TYR A 388 5.28 -13.88 -25.54
CA TYR A 388 3.96 -14.32 -25.96
C TYR A 388 2.93 -13.93 -24.90
N LEU A 389 1.72 -13.55 -25.34
CA LEU A 389 0.59 -13.42 -24.42
C LEU A 389 0.31 -14.77 -23.75
N SER A 390 0.11 -14.78 -22.43
CA SER A 390 -0.18 -16.01 -21.68
C SER A 390 -1.54 -16.60 -22.08
N ARG A 391 -1.58 -17.93 -22.23
CA ARG A 391 -2.84 -18.68 -22.44
C ARG A 391 -3.39 -19.09 -21.07
N ASN A 392 -4.51 -18.48 -20.70
CA ASN A 392 -5.07 -18.60 -19.35
C ASN A 392 -6.35 -19.45 -19.32
N ASN A 393 -6.86 -19.84 -20.49
CA ASN A 393 -8.06 -20.63 -20.63
C ASN A 393 -7.74 -21.92 -21.37
N TYR A 394 -7.77 -23.03 -20.62
CA TYR A 394 -7.53 -24.37 -21.15
C TYR A 394 -8.85 -25.14 -21.37
N GLY A 395 -10.00 -24.48 -21.22
CA GLY A 395 -11.31 -25.12 -21.27
C GLY A 395 -11.62 -25.95 -20.01
N PRO A 396 -12.78 -26.62 -19.98
CA PRO A 396 -13.16 -27.50 -18.88
C PRO A 396 -12.25 -28.74 -18.82
N THR A 397 -12.04 -29.26 -17.62
CA THR A 397 -11.27 -30.50 -17.41
C THR A 397 -11.99 -31.70 -18.02
N LEU A 398 -11.39 -32.32 -19.04
CA LEU A 398 -11.96 -33.46 -19.76
C LEU A 398 -11.83 -34.80 -19.00
N LYS A 399 -10.99 -34.84 -17.98
CA LYS A 399 -10.78 -35.99 -17.08
C LYS A 399 -10.86 -35.50 -15.64
N THR A 400 -11.30 -36.39 -14.74
CA THR A 400 -11.32 -36.15 -13.31
C THR A 400 -9.95 -35.69 -12.84
N THR A 401 -9.91 -34.53 -12.19
CA THR A 401 -8.69 -33.90 -11.68
C THR A 401 -8.10 -34.72 -10.53
N GLY A 402 -6.76 -34.83 -10.50
CA GLY A 402 -6.05 -35.44 -9.37
C GLY A 402 -5.98 -34.50 -8.17
N ILE A 403 -4.87 -34.52 -7.44
CA ILE A 403 -4.68 -33.76 -6.19
C ILE A 403 -4.99 -32.27 -6.42
N ILE A 404 -6.02 -31.79 -5.73
CA ILE A 404 -6.40 -30.39 -5.63
C ILE A 404 -5.56 -29.77 -4.51
N THR A 405 -4.82 -28.71 -4.81
CA THR A 405 -3.92 -28.05 -3.85
C THR A 405 -4.43 -26.65 -3.59
N ILE A 406 -4.70 -26.32 -2.33
CA ILE A 406 -4.89 -24.93 -1.90
C ILE A 406 -3.52 -24.26 -1.94
N THR A 407 -3.41 -23.16 -2.67
CA THR A 407 -2.11 -22.52 -2.89
C THR A 407 -1.74 -21.45 -1.89
N ASP A 408 -2.69 -21.02 -1.05
CA ASP A 408 -2.42 -20.00 -0.04
C ASP A 408 -3.38 -20.07 1.16
N PHE A 409 -2.90 -19.63 2.32
CA PHE A 409 -3.69 -19.33 3.51
C PHE A 409 -3.55 -17.83 3.78
N ASP A 410 -4.37 -17.04 3.09
CA ASP A 410 -4.50 -15.59 3.20
C ASP A 410 -4.30 -15.06 4.62
N LEU A 411 -5.37 -15.07 5.41
CA LEU A 411 -5.44 -14.47 6.71
C LEU A 411 -5.71 -15.59 7.70
N PHE A 412 -4.77 -15.82 8.61
CA PHE A 412 -5.01 -16.71 9.75
C PHE A 412 -5.44 -15.89 10.96
N VAL A 413 -6.63 -16.20 11.47
CA VAL A 413 -7.08 -15.73 12.78
C VAL A 413 -7.22 -16.92 13.73
N ASN A 414 -6.99 -16.69 15.02
CA ASN A 414 -7.18 -17.72 16.02
C ASN A 414 -8.69 -18.06 16.12
N GLY A 415 -9.05 -19.30 15.77
CA GLY A 415 -10.43 -19.79 15.79
C GLY A 415 -11.00 -20.11 17.18
N ASP A 416 -10.17 -20.13 18.23
CA ASP A 416 -10.58 -20.39 19.62
C ASP A 416 -11.22 -19.17 20.29
N ARG A 417 -11.24 -18.02 19.61
CA ARG A 417 -11.88 -16.79 20.07
C ARG A 417 -12.92 -16.30 19.05
N PRO A 418 -13.96 -15.56 19.50
CA PRO A 418 -14.89 -14.91 18.59
C PRO A 418 -14.17 -13.88 17.73
N ASN A 419 -14.27 -14.00 16.40
CA ASN A 419 -13.74 -13.02 15.45
C ASN A 419 -14.89 -12.28 14.74
N ASN A 420 -14.61 -11.10 14.18
CA ASN A 420 -15.58 -10.29 13.44
C ASN A 420 -14.89 -9.56 12.27
N GLY A 421 -15.68 -8.93 11.39
CA GLY A 421 -15.20 -8.32 10.16
C GLY A 421 -15.59 -9.10 8.91
N CYS A 422 -15.09 -8.65 7.75
CA CYS A 422 -15.40 -9.22 6.46
C CYS A 422 -14.20 -10.04 5.98
N ILE A 423 -14.34 -11.37 5.99
CA ILE A 423 -13.24 -12.34 5.80
C ILE A 423 -13.49 -13.36 4.69
N GLN A 424 -14.46 -13.11 3.83
CA GLN A 424 -14.85 -14.04 2.76
C GLN A 424 -15.23 -13.26 1.52
N ALA A 425 -14.84 -13.79 0.36
CA ALA A 425 -15.22 -13.27 -0.93
C ALA A 425 -16.75 -13.27 -1.05
N GLU A 426 -17.31 -12.29 -1.72
CA GLU A 426 -18.70 -11.87 -1.54
C GLU A 426 -19.72 -13.00 -1.72
N ILE A 427 -19.57 -13.79 -2.78
CA ILE A 427 -20.48 -14.91 -3.09
C ILE A 427 -20.24 -16.14 -2.20
N TYR A 428 -19.13 -16.19 -1.46
CA TYR A 428 -18.79 -17.27 -0.54
C TYR A 428 -19.06 -16.91 0.92
N ARG A 429 -19.54 -15.68 1.21
CA ARG A 429 -19.82 -15.20 2.57
C ARG A 429 -20.84 -16.07 3.28
N ALA A 430 -20.48 -16.52 4.48
CA ALA A 430 -21.34 -17.22 5.40
C ALA A 430 -22.36 -16.25 6.03
N PRO A 431 -23.56 -16.73 6.43
CA PRO A 431 -24.61 -15.87 6.97
C PRO A 431 -24.16 -15.08 8.21
N GLU A 432 -23.35 -15.67 9.10
CA GLU A 432 -22.82 -15.01 10.27
C GLU A 432 -21.84 -13.87 9.95
N VAL A 433 -21.16 -13.93 8.80
CA VAL A 433 -20.27 -12.86 8.33
C VAL A 433 -21.09 -11.71 7.78
N ILE A 434 -22.13 -11.99 6.97
CA ILE A 434 -23.05 -10.97 6.45
C ILE A 434 -23.77 -10.24 7.61
N LEU A 435 -24.22 -10.99 8.61
CA LEU A 435 -24.97 -10.45 9.76
C LEU A 435 -24.08 -9.83 10.83
N ASP A 436 -22.75 -9.94 10.71
CA ASP A 436 -21.79 -9.54 11.72
C ASP A 436 -22.12 -10.16 13.09
N ALA A 437 -22.30 -11.48 13.09
CA ALA A 437 -22.75 -12.32 14.21
C ALA A 437 -21.62 -13.14 14.86
N TRP A 438 -20.37 -12.68 14.69
CA TRP A 438 -19.13 -13.37 15.02
C TRP A 438 -18.91 -14.67 14.23
N PHE A 439 -17.66 -14.94 13.87
CA PHE A 439 -17.30 -16.15 13.13
C PHE A 439 -16.14 -16.92 13.77
N THR A 440 -16.03 -18.19 13.36
CA THR A 440 -14.93 -19.13 13.68
C THR A 440 -14.46 -19.79 12.38
N TYR A 441 -13.58 -20.80 12.46
CA TYR A 441 -13.16 -21.62 11.31
C TYR A 441 -14.33 -22.27 10.53
N SER A 442 -15.52 -22.35 11.14
CA SER A 442 -16.72 -22.86 10.48
C SER A 442 -17.19 -21.98 9.31
N ALA A 443 -16.74 -20.73 9.22
CA ALA A 443 -16.97 -19.89 8.03
C ALA A 443 -16.26 -20.47 6.79
N ASP A 444 -15.03 -20.97 6.94
CA ASP A 444 -14.30 -21.62 5.84
C ASP A 444 -14.99 -22.90 5.36
N ILE A 445 -15.61 -23.64 6.30
CA ILE A 445 -16.42 -24.82 5.95
C ILE A 445 -17.62 -24.42 5.10
N TRP A 446 -18.25 -23.27 5.37
CA TRP A 446 -19.30 -22.75 4.51
C TRP A 446 -18.76 -22.41 3.11
N SER A 447 -17.65 -21.66 3.01
CA SER A 447 -17.01 -21.35 1.72
C SER A 447 -16.73 -22.62 0.92
N LEU A 448 -16.18 -23.65 1.58
CA LEU A 448 -15.91 -24.94 0.97
C LEU A 448 -17.17 -25.59 0.41
N GLY A 449 -18.27 -25.60 1.16
CA GLY A 449 -19.54 -26.16 0.69
C GLY A 449 -20.07 -25.46 -0.56
N VAL A 450 -19.99 -24.13 -0.60
CA VAL A 450 -20.40 -23.33 -1.76
C VAL A 450 -19.48 -23.60 -2.95
N MET A 451 -18.16 -23.61 -2.73
CA MET A 451 -17.16 -23.90 -3.76
C MET A 451 -17.31 -25.31 -4.35
N LEU A 452 -17.59 -26.33 -3.53
CA LEU A 452 -17.81 -27.70 -4.02
C LEU A 452 -19.03 -27.77 -4.96
N TRP A 453 -20.09 -27.02 -4.64
CA TRP A 453 -21.23 -26.90 -5.55
C TRP A 453 -20.80 -26.23 -6.86
N ASP A 454 -20.02 -25.15 -6.79
CA ASP A 454 -19.56 -24.42 -7.98
C ASP A 454 -18.74 -25.30 -8.92
N LEU A 455 -17.81 -26.07 -8.34
CA LEU A 455 -16.95 -27.00 -9.07
C LEU A 455 -17.75 -28.12 -9.72
N LEU A 456 -18.73 -28.69 -9.00
CA LEU A 456 -19.60 -29.73 -9.53
C LEU A 456 -20.42 -29.24 -10.71
N GLU A 457 -20.99 -28.04 -10.60
CA GLU A 457 -21.97 -27.52 -11.56
C GLU A 457 -21.36 -26.65 -12.67
N GLY A 458 -20.08 -26.28 -12.54
CA GLY A 458 -19.37 -25.42 -13.50
C GLY A 458 -19.93 -23.99 -13.58
N LYS A 459 -20.65 -23.53 -12.54
CA LYS A 459 -21.28 -22.20 -12.42
C LYS A 459 -21.32 -21.81 -10.95
N LYS A 460 -21.52 -20.52 -10.66
CA LYS A 460 -21.58 -20.01 -9.27
C LYS A 460 -22.96 -20.23 -8.63
N LEU A 461 -23.02 -20.76 -7.40
CA LEU A 461 -24.26 -21.02 -6.66
C LEU A 461 -25.05 -19.74 -6.46
N PHE A 462 -24.38 -18.70 -5.98
CA PHE A 462 -24.93 -17.37 -5.73
C PHE A 462 -24.57 -16.37 -6.84
N LYS A 463 -24.57 -16.82 -8.11
CA LYS A 463 -24.20 -15.98 -9.27
C LYS A 463 -24.99 -14.66 -9.37
N ASP A 464 -26.24 -14.65 -8.92
CA ASP A 464 -27.17 -13.51 -9.06
C ASP A 464 -26.96 -12.46 -7.95
N VAL A 465 -25.88 -12.58 -7.18
CA VAL A 465 -25.35 -11.55 -6.27
C VAL A 465 -23.86 -11.31 -6.49
N ASP A 466 -23.31 -11.84 -7.58
CA ASP A 466 -21.90 -11.67 -7.96
C ASP A 466 -21.65 -10.23 -8.44
N PRO A 467 -20.75 -9.46 -7.79
CA PRO A 467 -20.46 -8.08 -8.17
C PRO A 467 -19.93 -7.94 -9.60
N LEU A 468 -19.33 -8.99 -10.19
CA LEU A 468 -18.92 -8.98 -11.60
C LEU A 468 -20.10 -8.89 -12.58
N HIS A 469 -21.29 -9.33 -12.16
CA HIS A 469 -22.51 -9.28 -12.97
C HIS A 469 -23.38 -8.07 -12.63
N ASP A 470 -23.47 -7.68 -11.36
CA ASP A 470 -24.40 -6.64 -10.87
C ASP A 470 -23.74 -5.30 -10.52
N GLN A 471 -22.46 -5.10 -10.83
CA GLN A 471 -21.63 -3.91 -10.52
C GLN A 471 -21.36 -3.66 -9.02
N GLU A 472 -22.20 -4.17 -8.11
CA GLU A 472 -22.07 -4.06 -6.66
C GLU A 472 -22.63 -5.29 -5.94
N TYR A 473 -21.99 -5.72 -4.85
CA TYR A 473 -22.44 -6.86 -4.06
C TYR A 473 -23.71 -6.57 -3.26
N ASN A 474 -24.72 -7.44 -3.39
CA ASN A 474 -26.04 -7.23 -2.80
C ASN A 474 -26.32 -8.19 -1.61
N GLU A 475 -25.91 -7.79 -0.41
CA GLU A 475 -26.12 -8.56 0.83
C GLU A 475 -27.59 -8.95 1.09
N PRO A 476 -28.59 -8.06 0.94
CA PRO A 476 -29.99 -8.45 1.10
C PRO A 476 -30.39 -9.61 0.18
N ASN A 477 -30.06 -9.52 -1.12
CA ASN A 477 -30.35 -10.58 -2.07
C ASN A 477 -29.61 -11.87 -1.69
N HIS A 478 -28.37 -11.79 -1.21
CA HIS A 478 -27.61 -12.98 -0.81
C HIS A 478 -28.33 -13.71 0.34
N LEU A 479 -28.78 -12.96 1.36
CA LEU A 479 -29.61 -13.50 2.44
C LEU A 479 -30.95 -14.07 1.93
N ALA A 480 -31.54 -13.51 0.86
CA ALA A 480 -32.74 -14.05 0.25
C ALA A 480 -32.49 -15.41 -0.43
N TYR A 481 -31.36 -15.59 -1.12
CA TYR A 481 -30.95 -16.88 -1.68
C TYR A 481 -30.63 -17.90 -0.58
N ILE A 482 -29.91 -17.50 0.47
CA ILE A 482 -29.66 -18.37 1.64
C ILE A 482 -30.99 -18.79 2.29
N THR A 483 -31.92 -17.85 2.46
CA THR A 483 -33.27 -18.13 3.00
C THR A 483 -34.05 -19.08 2.11
N SER A 484 -33.97 -18.92 0.78
CA SER A 484 -34.60 -19.85 -0.15
C SER A 484 -33.99 -21.24 -0.03
N LEU A 485 -32.66 -21.34 0.08
CA LEU A 485 -31.93 -22.61 0.15
C LEU A 485 -32.21 -23.36 1.45
N LEU A 486 -32.09 -22.69 2.59
CA LEU A 486 -32.10 -23.30 3.92
C LEU A 486 -33.41 -23.14 4.69
N GLY A 487 -34.31 -22.27 4.23
CA GLY A 487 -35.44 -21.79 5.03
C GLY A 487 -35.06 -20.56 5.87
N PRO A 488 -35.99 -20.04 6.69
CA PRO A 488 -35.76 -18.83 7.48
C PRO A 488 -34.63 -19.00 8.51
N PRO A 489 -33.92 -17.92 8.86
CA PRO A 489 -32.85 -17.97 9.86
C PRO A 489 -33.40 -18.29 11.25
N PRO A 490 -32.63 -19.04 12.08
CA PRO A 490 -32.91 -19.20 13.50
C PRO A 490 -32.85 -17.86 14.25
N GLU A 491 -33.75 -17.68 15.23
CA GLU A 491 -33.87 -16.45 16.01
C GLU A 491 -32.57 -16.06 16.73
N ASP A 492 -31.83 -17.03 17.25
CA ASP A 492 -30.59 -16.76 17.98
C ASP A 492 -29.44 -16.31 17.09
N ILE A 493 -29.41 -16.68 15.80
CA ILE A 493 -28.44 -16.13 14.85
C ILE A 493 -28.74 -14.65 14.59
N LEU A 494 -30.01 -14.30 14.41
CA LEU A 494 -30.43 -12.91 14.27
C LEU A 494 -30.12 -12.09 15.53
N ALA A 495 -30.32 -12.66 16.72
CA ALA A 495 -30.03 -12.00 17.99
C ALA A 495 -28.52 -11.73 18.19
N ARG A 496 -27.64 -12.58 17.65
CA ARG A 496 -26.17 -12.38 17.70
C ARG A 496 -25.68 -11.38 16.65
N GLY A 497 -26.40 -11.23 15.53
CA GLY A 497 -26.00 -10.38 14.41
C GLY A 497 -26.14 -8.89 14.69
N ARG A 498 -25.03 -8.18 14.78
CA ARG A 498 -25.02 -6.71 15.00
C ARG A 498 -25.67 -5.94 13.85
N ARG A 499 -25.68 -6.52 12.65
CA ARG A 499 -26.28 -5.96 11.43
C ARG A 499 -27.66 -6.54 11.12
N ALA A 500 -28.18 -7.48 11.91
CA ALA A 500 -29.43 -8.18 11.59
C ALA A 500 -30.62 -7.24 11.36
N GLY A 501 -30.72 -6.15 12.13
CA GLY A 501 -31.81 -5.16 11.99
C GLY A 501 -31.85 -4.42 10.64
N LEU A 502 -30.74 -4.41 9.89
CA LEU A 502 -30.67 -3.86 8.53
C LEU A 502 -31.45 -4.73 7.53
N PHE A 503 -31.46 -6.05 7.75
CA PHE A 503 -31.98 -7.03 6.79
C PHE A 503 -33.31 -7.63 7.22
N TYR A 504 -33.55 -7.75 8.52
CA TYR A 504 -34.73 -8.39 9.08
C TYR A 504 -35.59 -7.41 9.88
N THR A 505 -36.90 -7.66 9.89
CA THR A 505 -37.86 -7.03 10.79
C THR A 505 -37.78 -7.66 12.19
N ALA A 506 -38.41 -7.02 13.17
CA ALA A 506 -38.33 -7.46 14.57
C ALA A 506 -38.96 -8.85 14.84
N ASP A 507 -39.81 -9.32 13.95
CA ASP A 507 -40.41 -10.67 13.96
C ASP A 507 -39.56 -11.73 13.23
N GLY A 508 -38.37 -11.35 12.73
CA GLY A 508 -37.45 -12.26 12.03
C GLY A 508 -37.72 -12.40 10.53
N THR A 509 -38.66 -11.64 9.96
CA THR A 509 -38.96 -11.69 8.52
C THR A 509 -37.92 -10.91 7.73
N LEU A 510 -37.45 -11.45 6.60
CA LEU A 510 -36.53 -10.73 5.71
C LEU A 510 -37.25 -9.54 5.09
N ARG A 511 -36.68 -8.33 5.18
CA ARG A 511 -37.32 -7.09 4.68
C ARG A 511 -37.62 -7.11 3.18
N ILE A 512 -36.90 -7.93 2.42
CA ILE A 512 -37.11 -8.15 0.99
C ILE A 512 -37.69 -9.54 0.69
N GLU A 513 -38.55 -10.07 1.56
CA GLU A 513 -39.18 -11.40 1.42
C GLU A 513 -39.72 -11.69 0.00
N ALA A 514 -40.32 -10.68 -0.66
CA ALA A 514 -40.84 -10.81 -2.02
C ALA A 514 -39.77 -11.16 -3.08
N ARG A 515 -38.48 -11.03 -2.76
CA ARG A 515 -37.34 -11.38 -3.62
C ARG A 515 -36.75 -12.77 -3.32
N VAL A 516 -37.24 -13.48 -2.29
CA VAL A 516 -36.81 -14.84 -2.00
C VAL A 516 -37.25 -15.76 -3.14
N PRO A 517 -36.33 -16.38 -3.89
CA PRO A 517 -36.72 -17.26 -5.00
C PRO A 517 -37.49 -18.47 -4.49
N ALA A 518 -38.53 -18.92 -5.19
CA ALA A 518 -39.34 -20.05 -4.73
C ALA A 518 -38.68 -21.43 -4.98
N THR A 519 -37.76 -21.52 -5.95
CA THR A 519 -37.25 -22.80 -6.46
C THR A 519 -35.76 -23.03 -6.24
N PHE A 520 -35.10 -22.17 -5.45
CA PHE A 520 -33.65 -22.22 -5.22
C PHE A 520 -33.32 -23.22 -4.11
N LYS A 521 -33.29 -24.51 -4.49
CA LYS A 521 -33.05 -25.67 -3.63
C LYS A 521 -32.07 -26.62 -4.30
N PHE A 522 -31.19 -27.29 -3.54
CA PHE A 522 -30.16 -28.16 -4.11
C PHE A 522 -30.72 -29.22 -5.08
N GLU A 523 -31.89 -29.78 -4.76
CA GLU A 523 -32.59 -30.78 -5.58
C GLU A 523 -32.92 -30.25 -6.99
N ASN A 524 -33.19 -28.95 -7.11
CA ASN A 524 -33.46 -28.29 -8.39
C ASN A 524 -32.21 -27.74 -9.06
N LEU A 525 -31.19 -27.41 -8.27
CA LEU A 525 -30.01 -26.71 -8.71
C LEU A 525 -28.93 -27.65 -9.26
N ILE A 526 -28.79 -28.85 -8.68
CA ILE A 526 -27.80 -29.86 -9.11
C ILE A 526 -28.32 -30.63 -10.31
N ARG A 527 -27.55 -30.63 -11.39
CA ARG A 527 -27.87 -31.22 -12.70
C ARG A 527 -26.78 -32.15 -13.23
N ASN A 528 -25.53 -32.01 -12.79
CA ASN A 528 -24.42 -32.78 -13.35
C ASN A 528 -24.26 -34.18 -12.74
N ILE A 529 -24.93 -34.47 -11.63
CA ILE A 529 -24.98 -35.80 -11.00
C ILE A 529 -26.42 -36.23 -10.73
N HIS A 530 -26.63 -37.54 -10.64
CA HIS A 530 -27.95 -38.16 -10.61
C HIS A 530 -28.06 -39.27 -9.55
N GLY A 531 -29.27 -39.78 -9.34
CA GLY A 531 -29.53 -40.94 -8.49
C GLY A 531 -28.97 -40.82 -7.07
N ASP A 532 -28.28 -41.87 -6.63
CA ASP A 532 -27.68 -41.94 -5.30
C ASP A 532 -26.49 -41.01 -5.11
N ASP A 533 -25.70 -40.75 -6.17
CA ASP A 533 -24.60 -39.79 -6.12
C ASP A 533 -25.13 -38.38 -5.80
N LYS A 534 -26.15 -37.92 -6.54
CA LYS A 534 -26.82 -36.64 -6.24
C LYS A 534 -27.35 -36.58 -4.81
N ARG A 535 -27.99 -37.65 -4.33
CA ARG A 535 -28.53 -37.71 -2.97
C ARG A 535 -27.40 -37.57 -1.94
N MET A 536 -26.33 -38.32 -2.12
CA MET A 536 -25.19 -38.34 -1.19
C MET A 536 -24.39 -37.03 -1.23
N PHE A 537 -24.21 -36.40 -2.39
CA PHE A 537 -23.61 -35.08 -2.49
C PHE A 537 -24.45 -34.02 -1.77
N ILE A 538 -25.78 -34.03 -1.94
CA ILE A 538 -26.67 -33.11 -1.22
C ILE A 538 -26.53 -33.31 0.29
N GLU A 539 -26.50 -34.56 0.76
CA GLU A 539 -26.26 -34.89 2.16
C GLU A 539 -24.90 -34.38 2.65
N PHE A 540 -23.86 -34.46 1.81
CA PHE A 540 -22.51 -33.97 2.11
C PHE A 540 -22.45 -32.44 2.22
N VAL A 541 -22.88 -31.70 1.20
CA VAL A 541 -22.83 -30.22 1.24
C VAL A 541 -23.79 -29.64 2.28
N SER A 542 -24.87 -30.33 2.63
CA SER A 542 -25.79 -29.93 3.71
C SER A 542 -25.15 -30.01 5.10
N LYS A 543 -24.03 -30.72 5.26
CA LYS A 543 -23.22 -30.69 6.49
C LYS A 543 -22.36 -29.43 6.61
N MET A 544 -22.18 -28.71 5.51
CA MET A 544 -21.35 -27.50 5.43
C MET A 544 -22.21 -26.23 5.37
N ILE A 545 -23.28 -26.25 4.57
CA ILE A 545 -24.11 -25.08 4.29
C ILE A 545 -25.28 -25.04 5.27
N LYS A 546 -25.06 -24.38 6.41
CA LYS A 546 -26.05 -24.22 7.50
C LYS A 546 -26.07 -22.81 8.08
N TRP A 547 -27.24 -22.40 8.58
CA TRP A 547 -27.41 -21.14 9.28
C TRP A 547 -26.54 -21.01 10.54
N ARG A 548 -26.51 -22.06 11.37
CA ARG A 548 -25.73 -22.10 12.61
C ARG A 548 -24.31 -22.57 12.30
N PRO A 549 -23.27 -21.76 12.59
CA PRO A 549 -21.89 -22.18 12.38
C PRO A 549 -21.53 -23.43 13.19
N GLU A 550 -22.07 -23.56 14.41
CA GLU A 550 -21.86 -24.71 15.30
C GLU A 550 -22.47 -26.04 14.82
N GLU A 551 -23.38 -26.02 13.84
CA GLU A 551 -23.98 -27.23 13.27
C GLU A 551 -23.23 -27.76 12.05
N ARG A 552 -22.23 -27.01 11.58
CA ARG A 552 -21.41 -27.40 10.44
C ARG A 552 -20.38 -28.43 10.87
N SER A 553 -20.21 -29.46 10.06
CA SER A 553 -19.18 -30.47 10.32
C SER A 553 -17.78 -29.87 10.20
N THR A 554 -16.87 -30.33 11.05
CA THR A 554 -15.45 -29.98 10.93
C THR A 554 -14.83 -30.60 9.68
N ALA A 555 -13.74 -30.02 9.17
CA ALA A 555 -13.00 -30.61 8.05
C ALA A 555 -12.62 -32.07 8.29
N LYS A 556 -12.28 -32.43 9.53
CA LYS A 556 -11.97 -33.81 9.93
C LYS A 556 -13.16 -34.75 9.76
N GLU A 557 -14.35 -34.34 10.20
CA GLU A 557 -15.56 -35.16 10.07
C GLU A 557 -16.00 -35.28 8.61
N LEU A 558 -15.83 -34.23 7.82
CA LEU A 558 -16.13 -34.23 6.38
C LEU A 558 -15.21 -35.19 5.60
N LEU A 559 -13.94 -35.33 6.00
CA LEU A 559 -13.02 -36.31 5.42
C LEU A 559 -13.44 -37.76 5.66
N GLU A 560 -14.33 -38.03 6.62
CA GLU A 560 -14.86 -39.36 6.90
C GLU A 560 -16.19 -39.62 6.18
N ASP A 561 -16.67 -38.68 5.36
CA ASP A 561 -17.96 -38.77 4.68
C ASP A 561 -17.99 -39.89 3.62
N PRO A 562 -19.01 -40.77 3.62
CA PRO A 562 -19.14 -41.85 2.63
C PRO A 562 -19.16 -41.38 1.17
N TRP A 563 -19.63 -40.17 0.88
CA TRP A 563 -19.68 -39.65 -0.49
C TRP A 563 -18.28 -39.55 -1.12
N LEU A 564 -17.24 -39.24 -0.33
CA LEU A 564 -15.87 -39.13 -0.81
C LEU A 564 -15.22 -40.47 -1.19
N TYR A 565 -15.80 -41.60 -0.76
CA TYR A 565 -15.24 -42.94 -0.94
C TYR A 565 -16.19 -43.89 -1.66
N ALA A 566 -17.35 -43.41 -2.08
CA ALA A 566 -18.31 -44.20 -2.82
C ALA A 566 -17.87 -44.32 -4.28
N ASP A 567 -17.83 -45.55 -4.78
CA ASP A 567 -17.70 -45.81 -6.21
C ASP A 567 -19.08 -45.59 -6.85
N PHE A 568 -19.19 -44.58 -7.71
CA PHE A 568 -20.37 -44.35 -8.54
C PHE A 568 -20.06 -44.81 -9.97
N ASP A 569 -21.02 -45.48 -10.61
CA ASP A 569 -20.86 -45.90 -12.00
C ASP A 569 -20.76 -44.66 -12.92
N ASP A 570 -19.79 -44.67 -13.85
CA ASP A 570 -19.70 -43.66 -14.91
C ASP A 570 -20.93 -43.82 -15.84
N ASP A 571 -21.88 -42.88 -15.79
CA ASP A 571 -23.01 -42.80 -16.75
C ASP A 571 -22.57 -42.26 -18.12
#